data_AF-A0A0F5IQI5-F1
#
_entry.id   AF-A0A0F5IQI5-F1
#
_cell.length_a   1.000
_cell.length_b   1.000
_cell.length_c   1.000
_cell.angle_alpha   90.00
_cell.angle_beta   90.00
_cell.angle_gamma   90.00
#
_symmetry.space_group_name_H-M   'P 1'
#
loop_
_entity.id
_entity.type
_entity.pdbx_description
1 polymer ?
#
loop_
_entity_poly.entity_id
_entity_poly.type
_entity_poly.pdbx_seq_one_letter_code
_entity_poly.pdbx_strand_id
1 'polypeptide(L)'
;MERIYKIESVLRKSNTIIIIQGNYDRIYNYFNHNNGDGRFLKYTKLKGIAQEGLTKKDLDKCDFLRTFCCFPIFSQRFVDRLSHILKDEVIFYPIEICCENQKKDFYAAKILNYMNVIDHQQTELQAQNDDSSLFSIPPIIANRCLKDFYIARDTKDTYEWFISEKLKNIIIKEKFAMKLVNPENKTEQEECRKNTRRTPTLKTGKVSSIKNETTIRSYIDKCLELVQEHKEYLMYVASYEPTIEPEMQDFLDNNLLEGKSPKIYVTQPGHTNYMVDIITEKDHIWKAIDSQISDEDIDKLEGELNVILPLSYKSYLKYKHFYEIFWDIDVFLYPKPIHSWDKILIEENQEMQEEILDEGYFAIGRYSDHGVIVLKLTDDENKEGGVFLFDCETQEVKVLEPTFTEFLNQILHNPKPVLQELKSWEKKMYKME
;
A
#
# COMPACT_ATOMS: atom_id res chain seq x y z
N MET A 1 10.99 -36.40 13.88
CA MET A 1 11.12 -35.08 13.24
C MET A 1 10.08 -34.20 13.88
N GLU A 2 10.49 -33.05 14.40
CA GLU A 2 9.56 -32.09 14.98
C GLU A 2 8.76 -31.47 13.84
N ARG A 3 7.43 -31.64 13.87
CA ARG A 3 6.55 -31.02 12.89
C ARG A 3 6.36 -29.56 13.26
N ILE A 4 6.30 -28.71 12.24
CA ILE A 4 6.06 -27.29 12.40
C ILE A 4 4.70 -26.91 11.82
N TYR A 5 4.13 -25.82 12.34
CA TYR A 5 2.80 -25.36 11.96
C TYR A 5 2.77 -23.84 11.85
N LYS A 6 1.83 -23.32 11.06
CA LYS A 6 1.46 -21.90 11.06
C LYS A 6 0.14 -21.71 11.80
N ILE A 7 -0.01 -20.55 12.43
CA ILE A 7 -1.28 -20.12 13.04
C ILE A 7 -2.03 -19.24 12.05
N GLU A 8 -3.31 -19.51 11.87
CA GLU A 8 -4.21 -18.68 11.07
C GLU A 8 -5.42 -18.22 11.89
N SER A 9 -6.08 -17.16 11.41
CA SER A 9 -7.30 -16.67 12.04
C SER A 9 -8.47 -17.64 11.81
N VAL A 10 -9.32 -17.82 12.83
CA VAL A 10 -10.62 -18.52 12.69
C VAL A 10 -11.64 -17.70 11.91
N LEU A 11 -11.41 -16.40 11.77
CA LEU A 11 -12.29 -15.50 11.04
C LEU A 11 -12.19 -15.84 9.53
N ARG A 12 -13.33 -16.12 8.90
CA ARG A 12 -13.42 -16.59 7.50
C ARG A 12 -13.61 -15.47 6.47
N LYS A 13 -13.36 -14.23 6.85
CA LYS A 13 -13.47 -13.07 5.95
C LYS A 13 -12.10 -12.85 5.29
N SER A 14 -12.09 -12.52 4.00
CA SER A 14 -10.85 -12.30 3.22
C SER A 14 -9.96 -11.20 3.81
N ASN A 15 -10.55 -10.26 4.56
CA ASN A 15 -9.88 -9.06 5.07
C ASN A 15 -9.86 -9.06 6.62
N THR A 16 -9.16 -10.03 7.22
CA THR A 16 -9.05 -10.16 8.70
C THR A 16 -7.71 -9.66 9.23
N ILE A 17 -7.19 -8.60 8.62
CA ILE A 17 -5.89 -8.00 8.93
C ILE A 17 -6.10 -6.77 9.82
N ILE A 18 -5.23 -6.64 10.82
CA ILE A 18 -5.09 -5.44 11.62
C ILE A 18 -4.01 -4.55 11.01
N ILE A 19 -4.38 -3.31 10.69
CA ILE A 19 -3.47 -2.26 10.23
C ILE A 19 -2.88 -1.60 11.47
N ILE A 20 -1.56 -1.64 11.65
CA ILE A 20 -0.91 -1.03 12.82
C ILE A 20 -0.80 0.47 12.61
N GLN A 21 -1.14 1.25 13.63
CA GLN A 21 -1.00 2.71 13.63
C GLN A 21 0.32 3.13 14.28
N GLY A 22 0.85 4.24 13.80
CA GLY A 22 2.13 4.81 14.24
C GLY A 22 3.22 4.57 13.20
N ASN A 23 4.47 4.85 13.55
CA ASN A 23 5.61 4.64 12.69
C ASN A 23 5.77 3.13 12.41
N TYR A 24 5.30 2.71 11.23
CA TYR A 24 5.25 1.31 10.82
C TYR A 24 6.64 0.71 10.81
N ASP A 25 7.65 1.39 10.24
CA ASP A 25 9.01 0.88 10.14
C ASP A 25 9.66 0.67 11.49
N ARG A 26 9.49 1.57 12.44
CA ARG A 26 10.02 1.42 13.80
C ARG A 26 9.39 0.23 14.52
N ILE A 27 8.09 0.03 14.35
CA ILE A 27 7.38 -1.10 14.94
C ILE A 27 7.81 -2.39 14.22
N TYR A 28 7.81 -2.42 12.90
CA TYR A 28 8.21 -3.55 12.07
C TYR A 28 9.65 -3.99 12.36
N ASN A 29 10.62 -3.05 12.33
CA ASN A 29 12.02 -3.29 12.66
C ASN A 29 12.21 -3.84 14.07
N TYR A 30 11.50 -3.27 15.04
CA TYR A 30 11.59 -3.75 16.41
C TYR A 30 11.02 -5.16 16.59
N PHE A 31 9.85 -5.44 16.02
CA PHE A 31 9.15 -6.71 16.20
C PHE A 31 9.69 -7.86 15.34
N ASN A 32 10.24 -7.58 14.15
CA ASN A 32 10.63 -8.61 13.16
C ASN A 32 12.12 -8.72 12.87
N HIS A 33 12.91 -7.69 13.19
CA HIS A 33 14.36 -7.70 12.97
C HIS A 33 15.16 -7.61 14.28
N ASN A 34 14.47 -7.52 15.44
CA ASN A 34 15.10 -7.19 16.72
C ASN A 34 15.94 -5.90 16.68
N ASN A 35 15.64 -4.99 15.76
CA ASN A 35 16.38 -3.74 15.59
C ASN A 35 15.86 -2.68 16.58
N GLY A 36 16.79 -2.07 17.32
CA GLY A 36 16.48 -1.05 18.33
C GLY A 36 16.18 -1.60 19.74
N ASP A 37 16.03 -0.69 20.70
CA ASP A 37 15.93 -1.03 22.14
C ASP A 37 14.50 -0.99 22.72
N GLY A 38 13.51 -0.70 21.89
CA GLY A 38 12.10 -0.68 22.29
C GLY A 38 11.74 0.43 23.28
N ARG A 39 12.61 1.43 23.52
CA ARG A 39 12.31 2.54 24.47
C ARG A 39 11.03 3.30 24.12
N PHE A 40 10.66 3.36 22.85
CA PHE A 40 9.42 4.01 22.41
C PHE A 40 8.15 3.36 22.97
N LEU A 41 8.17 2.05 23.20
CA LEU A 41 7.03 1.33 23.78
C LEU A 41 6.79 1.68 25.26
N LYS A 42 7.71 2.43 25.89
CA LYS A 42 7.49 3.00 27.24
C LYS A 42 6.61 4.24 27.21
N TYR A 43 6.56 4.95 26.08
CA TYR A 43 5.90 6.24 25.94
C TYR A 43 4.76 6.22 24.91
N THR A 44 4.70 5.17 24.09
CA THR A 44 3.70 5.00 23.02
C THR A 44 2.94 3.68 23.22
N LYS A 45 1.62 3.78 23.43
CA LYS A 45 0.72 2.60 23.40
C LYS A 45 0.54 2.18 21.94
N LEU A 46 0.77 0.90 21.63
CA LEU A 46 0.49 0.37 20.30
C LEU A 46 -1.00 0.46 20.00
N LYS A 47 -1.33 0.82 18.77
CA LYS A 47 -2.69 0.87 18.27
C LYS A 47 -2.78 0.16 16.93
N GLY A 48 -3.91 -0.45 16.64
CA GLY A 48 -4.23 -0.99 15.32
C GLY A 48 -5.67 -0.69 14.93
N ILE A 49 -5.96 -0.65 13.63
CA ILE A 49 -7.30 -0.51 13.07
C ILE A 49 -7.68 -1.84 12.42
N ALA A 50 -8.84 -2.37 12.78
CA ALA A 50 -9.46 -3.47 12.09
C ALA A 50 -10.00 -2.99 10.72
N GLN A 51 -9.68 -3.70 9.65
CA GLN A 51 -10.19 -3.41 8.30
C GLN A 51 -11.72 -3.48 8.21
N GLU A 52 -12.28 -2.84 7.18
CA GLU A 52 -13.71 -2.80 6.93
C GLU A 52 -14.33 -4.22 6.88
N GLY A 53 -15.42 -4.41 7.62
CA GLY A 53 -16.11 -5.69 7.74
C GLY A 53 -15.70 -6.55 8.94
N LEU A 54 -14.67 -6.20 9.70
CA LEU A 54 -14.43 -6.77 11.04
C LEU A 54 -15.34 -6.08 12.06
N THR A 55 -16.02 -6.89 12.89
CA THR A 55 -16.87 -6.38 13.97
C THR A 55 -16.27 -6.71 15.34
N LYS A 56 -16.69 -6.00 16.38
CA LYS A 56 -16.30 -6.35 17.76
C LYS A 56 -16.64 -7.80 18.13
N LYS A 57 -17.80 -8.32 17.68
CA LYS A 57 -18.21 -9.70 17.91
C LYS A 57 -17.24 -10.70 17.27
N ASP A 58 -16.58 -10.32 16.18
CA ASP A 58 -15.52 -11.12 15.55
C ASP A 58 -14.26 -11.09 16.41
N LEU A 59 -13.84 -9.91 16.89
CA LEU A 59 -12.72 -9.77 17.82
C LEU A 59 -12.94 -10.51 19.16
N ASP A 60 -14.19 -10.65 19.61
CA ASP A 60 -14.58 -11.40 20.82
C ASP A 60 -14.47 -12.92 20.67
N LYS A 61 -14.40 -13.42 19.44
CA LYS A 61 -14.41 -14.86 19.15
C LYS A 61 -13.05 -15.42 18.75
N CYS A 62 -12.04 -14.60 18.54
CA CYS A 62 -10.72 -15.04 18.11
C CYS A 62 -9.66 -14.86 19.20
N ASP A 63 -8.72 -15.80 19.25
CA ASP A 63 -7.56 -15.71 20.14
C ASP A 63 -6.29 -15.25 19.40
N PHE A 64 -6.39 -15.08 18.08
CA PHE A 64 -5.30 -14.68 17.20
C PHE A 64 -5.80 -13.72 16.12
N LEU A 65 -5.01 -12.68 15.88
CA LEU A 65 -5.21 -11.71 14.81
C LEU A 65 -3.91 -11.59 13.99
N ARG A 66 -4.08 -11.44 12.67
CA ARG A 66 -2.97 -11.21 11.75
C ARG A 66 -2.74 -9.72 11.57
N THR A 67 -1.48 -9.33 11.43
CA THR A 67 -1.08 -7.96 11.10
C THR A 67 -0.42 -7.92 9.73
N PHE A 68 -0.44 -6.74 9.11
CA PHE A 68 0.39 -6.47 7.93
C PHE A 68 1.89 -6.48 8.31
N CYS A 69 2.22 -5.96 9.49
CA CYS A 69 3.58 -5.98 10.05
C CYS A 69 4.13 -7.38 10.38
N CYS A 70 3.46 -8.47 10.04
CA CYS A 70 3.95 -9.85 10.19
C CYS A 70 4.42 -10.29 11.59
N PHE A 71 4.00 -9.59 12.66
CA PHE A 71 4.08 -10.08 14.03
C PHE A 71 2.71 -10.54 14.54
N PRO A 72 2.65 -11.62 15.33
CA PRO A 72 1.39 -12.15 15.82
C PRO A 72 0.74 -11.25 16.87
N ILE A 73 -0.59 -11.14 16.83
CA ILE A 73 -1.39 -10.52 17.89
C ILE A 73 -2.25 -11.58 18.56
N PHE A 74 -2.21 -11.64 19.88
CA PHE A 74 -2.92 -12.64 20.68
C PHE A 74 -3.90 -12.01 21.67
N SER A 75 -4.95 -12.75 22.00
CA SER A 75 -5.92 -12.32 23.01
C SER A 75 -5.30 -12.31 24.42
N GLN A 76 -5.93 -11.56 25.34
CA GLN A 76 -5.57 -11.60 26.76
C GLN A 76 -5.54 -13.04 27.30
N ARG A 77 -6.54 -13.86 26.96
CA ARG A 77 -6.66 -15.24 27.40
C ARG A 77 -5.46 -16.09 26.97
N PHE A 78 -4.94 -15.89 25.76
CA PHE A 78 -3.75 -16.56 25.28
C PHE A 78 -2.52 -16.17 26.12
N VAL A 79 -2.33 -14.86 26.35
CA VAL A 79 -1.20 -14.35 27.14
C VAL A 79 -1.24 -14.84 28.58
N ASP A 80 -2.40 -14.82 29.23
CA ASP A 80 -2.57 -15.30 30.61
C ASP A 80 -2.14 -16.77 30.76
N ARG A 81 -2.44 -17.59 29.75
CA ARG A 81 -2.17 -19.03 29.78
C ARG A 81 -0.76 -19.38 29.34
N LEU A 82 -0.18 -18.65 28.39
CA LEU A 82 1.05 -19.07 27.71
C LEU A 82 2.26 -18.18 27.95
N SER A 83 2.11 -16.98 28.54
CA SER A 83 3.24 -16.09 28.80
C SER A 83 4.36 -16.75 29.62
N HIS A 84 4.02 -17.54 30.63
CA HIS A 84 5.01 -18.25 31.45
C HIS A 84 5.77 -19.36 30.71
N ILE A 85 5.13 -19.95 29.68
CA ILE A 85 5.73 -20.98 28.82
C ILE A 85 6.62 -20.35 27.76
N LEU A 86 6.17 -19.22 27.21
CA LEU A 86 6.82 -18.51 26.09
C LEU A 86 7.80 -17.42 26.53
N LYS A 87 8.04 -17.25 27.84
CA LYS A 87 8.80 -16.13 28.41
C LYS A 87 10.20 -15.92 27.82
N ASP A 88 10.84 -17.00 27.36
CA ASP A 88 12.20 -16.97 26.82
C ASP A 88 12.20 -16.80 25.29
N GLU A 89 11.03 -16.91 24.64
CA GLU A 89 10.87 -16.89 23.19
C GLU A 89 10.00 -15.71 22.69
N VAL A 90 9.18 -15.10 23.56
CA VAL A 90 8.25 -14.03 23.19
C VAL A 90 8.16 -12.95 24.27
N ILE A 91 8.18 -11.70 23.83
CA ILE A 91 7.78 -10.55 24.66
C ILE A 91 6.42 -10.04 24.18
N PHE A 92 5.47 -9.92 25.08
CA PHE A 92 4.12 -9.41 24.79
C PHE A 92 4.01 -7.93 25.14
N TYR A 93 3.46 -7.14 24.21
CA TYR A 93 3.18 -5.72 24.39
C TYR A 93 1.69 -5.46 24.22
N PRO A 94 1.05 -4.68 25.11
CA PRO A 94 -0.36 -4.34 24.96
C PRO A 94 -0.58 -3.51 23.68
N ILE A 95 -1.62 -3.85 22.93
CA ILE A 95 -2.06 -3.14 21.73
C ILE A 95 -3.57 -2.92 21.76
N GLU A 96 -4.00 -1.71 21.45
CA GLU A 96 -5.42 -1.33 21.35
C GLU A 96 -5.90 -1.46 19.89
N ILE A 97 -6.90 -2.30 19.65
CA ILE A 97 -7.51 -2.48 18.34
C ILE A 97 -8.78 -1.64 18.24
N CYS A 98 -8.76 -0.63 17.38
CA CYS A 98 -9.89 0.17 16.96
C CYS A 98 -10.69 -0.60 15.91
N CYS A 99 -11.99 -0.78 16.15
CA CYS A 99 -12.91 -1.49 15.28
C CYS A 99 -14.22 -0.71 15.28
N GLU A 100 -14.57 -0.10 14.15
CA GLU A 100 -15.65 0.88 14.06
C GLU A 100 -15.45 2.00 15.12
N ASN A 101 -16.49 2.33 15.90
CA ASN A 101 -16.45 3.32 16.98
C ASN A 101 -16.00 2.73 18.33
N GLN A 102 -15.43 1.51 18.35
CA GLN A 102 -15.09 0.79 19.57
C GLN A 102 -13.62 0.39 19.62
N LYS A 103 -13.13 0.15 20.84
CA LYS A 103 -11.74 -0.22 21.12
C LYS A 103 -11.68 -1.50 21.92
N LYS A 104 -10.69 -2.35 21.63
CA LYS A 104 -10.46 -3.60 22.36
C LYS A 104 -8.97 -3.90 22.50
N ASP A 105 -8.54 -4.26 23.71
CA ASP A 105 -7.14 -4.59 23.96
C ASP A 105 -6.79 -6.04 23.55
N PHE A 106 -5.60 -6.18 22.98
CA PHE A 106 -4.90 -7.42 22.60
C PHE A 106 -3.42 -7.28 22.95
N TYR A 107 -2.60 -8.27 22.56
CA TYR A 107 -1.15 -8.25 22.79
C TYR A 107 -0.39 -8.56 21.51
N ALA A 108 0.47 -7.63 21.09
CA ALA A 108 1.47 -7.84 20.06
C ALA A 108 2.62 -8.69 20.61
N ALA A 109 3.00 -9.74 19.90
CA ALA A 109 4.05 -10.67 20.31
C ALA A 109 5.32 -10.44 19.49
N LYS A 110 6.39 -10.02 20.18
CA LYS A 110 7.75 -9.94 19.64
C LYS A 110 8.43 -11.29 19.83
N ILE A 111 8.66 -12.00 18.73
CA ILE A 111 9.36 -13.29 18.73
C ILE A 111 10.86 -13.01 18.88
N LEU A 112 11.51 -13.66 19.83
CA LEU A 112 12.94 -13.53 20.13
C LEU A 112 13.79 -14.62 19.50
N ASN A 113 13.18 -15.78 19.22
CA ASN A 113 13.87 -16.95 18.70
C ASN A 113 13.90 -16.91 17.16
N TYR A 114 15.10 -16.75 16.58
CA TYR A 114 15.32 -16.73 15.12
C TYR A 114 16.08 -18.00 14.73
N MET A 115 15.53 -18.75 13.78
CA MET A 115 16.06 -20.06 13.37
C MET A 115 16.00 -20.20 11.84
N ASN A 116 16.93 -20.94 11.24
CA ASN A 116 16.83 -21.30 9.81
C ASN A 116 15.78 -22.41 9.66
N VAL A 117 14.51 -22.04 9.56
CA VAL A 117 13.38 -22.98 9.46
C VAL A 117 13.12 -23.35 8.00
N ILE A 118 13.39 -22.44 7.08
CA ILE A 118 13.16 -22.61 5.64
C ILE A 118 14.45 -23.06 4.93
N ASP A 119 14.33 -24.05 4.04
CA ASP A 119 15.35 -24.40 3.06
C ASP A 119 15.29 -23.42 1.90
N HIS A 120 15.92 -22.26 2.10
CA HIS A 120 15.95 -21.18 1.10
C HIS A 120 16.54 -21.64 -0.23
N GLN A 121 17.56 -22.50 -0.19
CA GLN A 121 18.19 -23.01 -1.41
C GLN A 121 17.23 -23.88 -2.21
N GLN A 122 16.55 -24.85 -1.57
CA GLN A 122 15.58 -25.67 -2.28
C GLN A 122 14.35 -24.87 -2.71
N THR A 123 13.91 -23.90 -1.90
CA THR A 123 12.76 -23.04 -2.24
C THR A 123 13.06 -22.18 -3.46
N GLU A 124 14.24 -21.56 -3.53
CA GLU A 124 14.73 -20.81 -4.70
C GLU A 124 14.85 -21.68 -5.95
N LEU A 125 15.41 -22.89 -5.82
CA LEU A 125 15.53 -23.84 -6.93
C LEU A 125 14.15 -24.26 -7.45
N GLN A 126 13.17 -24.46 -6.56
CA GLN A 126 11.81 -24.75 -6.98
C GLN A 126 11.18 -23.57 -7.70
N ALA A 127 11.40 -22.34 -7.22
CA ALA A 127 10.89 -21.11 -7.86
C ALA A 127 11.43 -20.96 -9.28
N GLN A 128 12.72 -21.23 -9.47
CA GLN A 128 13.36 -21.21 -10.79
C GLN A 128 12.80 -22.30 -11.72
N ASN A 129 12.55 -23.50 -11.21
CA ASN A 129 12.02 -24.62 -12.02
C ASN A 129 10.55 -24.43 -12.42
N ASP A 130 9.73 -23.86 -11.55
CA ASP A 130 8.31 -23.57 -11.83
C ASP A 130 8.16 -22.25 -12.62
N ASP A 131 9.26 -21.53 -12.90
CA ASP A 131 9.36 -20.18 -13.47
C ASP A 131 8.55 -19.14 -12.62
N SER A 132 8.02 -19.53 -11.46
CA SER A 132 7.15 -18.72 -10.60
C SER A 132 7.98 -17.83 -9.67
N SER A 133 7.42 -16.71 -9.21
CA SER A 133 8.10 -15.90 -8.19
C SER A 133 8.34 -16.72 -6.91
N LEU A 134 9.40 -16.40 -6.17
CA LEU A 134 9.71 -16.98 -4.85
C LEU A 134 8.50 -16.90 -3.90
N PHE A 135 7.70 -15.84 -4.01
CA PHE A 135 6.48 -15.62 -3.24
C PHE A 135 5.30 -16.54 -3.61
N SER A 136 5.36 -17.25 -4.74
CA SER A 136 4.30 -18.15 -5.22
C SER A 136 4.47 -19.61 -4.79
N ILE A 137 5.62 -19.94 -4.17
CA ILE A 137 5.95 -21.29 -3.74
C ILE A 137 5.97 -21.36 -2.21
N PRO A 138 5.22 -22.30 -1.61
CA PRO A 138 5.28 -22.59 -0.19
C PRO A 138 6.73 -22.84 0.21
N PRO A 139 7.21 -22.22 1.30
CA PRO A 139 8.58 -22.42 1.73
C PRO A 139 8.81 -23.90 2.00
N ILE A 140 9.87 -24.45 1.40
CA ILE A 140 10.30 -25.81 1.70
C ILE A 140 10.93 -25.77 3.07
N ILE A 141 10.42 -26.57 4.00
CA ILE A 141 10.95 -26.59 5.36
C ILE A 141 12.31 -27.28 5.37
N ALA A 142 13.31 -26.63 5.97
CA ALA A 142 14.65 -27.17 6.14
C ALA A 142 14.56 -28.47 6.92
N ASN A 143 14.68 -29.58 6.20
CA ASN A 143 14.52 -30.90 6.76
C ASN A 143 15.79 -31.29 7.52
N ARG A 144 15.99 -30.76 8.74
CA ARG A 144 17.10 -31.09 9.67
C ARG A 144 16.89 -30.50 11.07
N CYS A 145 16.97 -31.36 12.09
CA CYS A 145 17.25 -31.10 13.51
C CYS A 145 17.11 -29.64 14.00
N LEU A 146 15.88 -29.10 13.97
CA LEU A 146 15.58 -27.85 14.65
C LEU A 146 15.84 -28.03 16.15
N LYS A 147 16.42 -27.00 16.78
CA LYS A 147 16.50 -26.93 18.24
C LYS A 147 15.08 -26.92 18.80
N ASP A 148 14.89 -27.49 19.99
CA ASP A 148 13.61 -27.47 20.67
C ASP A 148 13.10 -26.02 20.84
N PHE A 149 11.86 -25.75 20.44
CA PHE A 149 11.26 -24.42 20.46
C PHE A 149 9.73 -24.50 20.61
N TYR A 150 9.08 -23.41 21.03
CA TYR A 150 7.63 -23.26 20.92
C TYR A 150 7.24 -22.42 19.70
N ILE A 151 7.91 -21.29 19.50
CA ILE A 151 7.68 -20.34 18.41
C ILE A 151 9.03 -19.78 17.91
N ALA A 152 9.20 -19.69 16.60
CA ALA A 152 10.42 -19.19 15.98
C ALA A 152 10.11 -18.44 14.69
N ARG A 153 10.90 -17.40 14.42
CA ARG A 153 10.91 -16.65 13.15
C ARG A 153 12.05 -17.15 12.27
N ASP A 154 11.85 -17.18 10.96
CA ASP A 154 12.93 -17.51 10.05
C ASP A 154 13.99 -16.39 10.04
N THR A 155 15.26 -16.79 9.94
CA THR A 155 16.41 -15.88 9.97
C THR A 155 16.59 -15.07 8.69
N LYS A 156 16.14 -15.57 7.54
CA LYS A 156 16.29 -14.88 6.25
C LYS A 156 14.97 -14.34 5.74
N ASP A 157 13.88 -15.09 5.93
CA ASP A 157 12.52 -14.62 5.65
C ASP A 157 11.85 -14.18 6.95
N THR A 158 12.10 -12.92 7.32
CA THR A 158 11.59 -12.37 8.58
C THR A 158 10.08 -12.15 8.57
N TYR A 159 9.38 -12.35 7.45
CA TYR A 159 7.91 -12.38 7.42
C TYR A 159 7.36 -13.70 7.96
N GLU A 160 8.14 -14.77 7.81
CA GLU A 160 7.74 -16.13 8.14
C GLU A 160 8.10 -16.53 9.58
N TRP A 161 7.11 -17.05 10.28
CA TRP A 161 7.28 -17.60 11.62
C TRP A 161 6.38 -18.81 11.83
N PHE A 162 6.84 -19.70 12.71
CA PHE A 162 6.31 -21.04 12.86
C PHE A 162 6.19 -21.41 14.33
N ILE A 163 5.30 -22.35 14.62
CA ILE A 163 5.19 -22.97 15.93
C ILE A 163 5.55 -24.45 15.86
N SER A 164 6.05 -24.99 16.95
CA SER A 164 6.33 -26.42 17.07
C SER A 164 5.07 -27.24 17.33
N GLU A 165 5.18 -28.56 17.14
CA GLU A 165 4.16 -29.53 17.53
C GLU A 165 3.82 -29.45 19.03
N LYS A 166 4.78 -29.06 19.88
CA LYS A 166 4.55 -28.87 21.32
C LYS A 166 3.59 -27.71 21.58
N LEU A 167 3.86 -26.54 21.00
CA LEU A 167 2.98 -25.38 21.16
C LEU A 167 1.60 -25.66 20.56
N LYS A 168 1.54 -26.31 19.39
CA LYS A 168 0.29 -26.76 18.78
C LYS A 168 -0.55 -27.61 19.74
N ASN A 169 0.04 -28.61 20.38
CA ASN A 169 -0.68 -29.50 21.29
C ASN A 169 -1.26 -28.76 22.50
N ILE A 170 -0.52 -27.77 23.01
CA ILE A 170 -1.02 -26.89 24.08
C ILE A 170 -2.18 -26.04 23.56
N ILE A 171 -2.05 -25.44 22.37
CA ILE A 171 -3.10 -24.61 21.76
C ILE A 171 -4.42 -25.39 21.60
N ILE A 172 -4.34 -26.64 21.12
CA ILE A 172 -5.49 -27.53 20.95
C ILE A 172 -6.10 -27.88 22.31
N LYS A 173 -5.26 -28.24 23.30
CA LYS A 173 -5.71 -28.62 24.64
C LYS A 173 -6.45 -27.46 25.33
N GLU A 174 -5.91 -26.25 25.24
CA GLU A 174 -6.48 -25.04 25.82
C GLU A 174 -7.69 -24.51 25.03
N LYS A 175 -7.97 -25.06 23.84
CA LYS A 175 -9.08 -24.67 22.95
C LYS A 175 -9.05 -23.18 22.61
N PHE A 176 -7.92 -22.68 22.13
CA PHE A 176 -7.88 -21.33 21.59
C PHE A 176 -8.58 -21.27 20.22
N ALA A 177 -9.26 -20.16 19.97
CA ALA A 177 -9.94 -19.87 18.72
C ALA A 177 -8.94 -19.36 17.68
N MET A 178 -8.18 -20.28 17.10
CA MET A 178 -7.23 -20.10 16.01
C MET A 178 -7.15 -21.38 15.16
N LYS A 179 -6.75 -21.25 13.89
CA LYS A 179 -6.51 -22.38 12.98
C LYS A 179 -5.03 -22.73 12.97
N LEU A 180 -4.74 -24.00 12.66
CA LEU A 180 -3.39 -24.55 12.65
C LEU A 180 -3.18 -25.26 11.32
N VAL A 181 -2.24 -24.76 10.52
CA VAL A 181 -1.98 -25.25 9.16
C VAL A 181 -0.60 -25.89 9.09
N ASN A 182 -0.50 -27.02 8.38
CA ASN A 182 0.79 -27.65 8.10
C ASN A 182 1.35 -27.06 6.79
N PRO A 183 2.50 -26.35 6.81
CA PRO A 183 3.07 -25.75 5.61
C PRO A 183 3.43 -26.78 4.52
N GLU A 184 3.62 -28.05 4.88
CA GLU A 184 4.00 -29.13 3.94
C GLU A 184 2.81 -29.77 3.20
N ASN A 185 1.55 -29.47 3.57
CA ASN A 185 0.37 -30.07 2.93
C ASN A 185 -0.06 -29.30 1.67
N LYS A 186 0.26 -29.84 0.49
CA LYS A 186 -0.03 -29.25 -0.83
C LYS A 186 -1.53 -29.03 -1.14
N THR A 187 -2.43 -29.78 -0.52
CA THR A 187 -3.87 -29.80 -0.87
C THR A 187 -4.66 -28.56 -0.41
N GLU A 188 -4.09 -27.70 0.45
CA GLU A 188 -4.75 -26.48 0.94
C GLU A 188 -4.23 -25.19 0.26
N GLN A 189 -3.27 -25.31 -0.68
CA GLN A 189 -2.53 -24.17 -1.26
C GLN A 189 -2.92 -23.83 -2.71
N GLU A 190 -3.79 -24.60 -3.37
CA GLU A 190 -4.15 -24.43 -4.78
C GLU A 190 -5.16 -23.29 -5.06
N GLU A 191 -5.79 -22.69 -4.05
CA GLU A 191 -6.80 -21.63 -4.26
C GLU A 191 -6.22 -20.22 -4.52
N CYS A 192 -4.93 -19.95 -4.28
CA CYS A 192 -4.36 -18.58 -4.34
C CYS A 192 -3.44 -18.27 -5.54
N ARG A 193 -3.28 -19.16 -6.53
CA ARG A 193 -2.10 -19.17 -7.43
C ARG A 193 -2.21 -18.58 -8.85
N LYS A 194 -3.13 -17.67 -9.15
CA LYS A 194 -3.23 -17.10 -10.51
C LYS A 194 -3.08 -15.57 -10.52
N ASN A 195 -1.84 -15.10 -10.68
CA ASN A 195 -1.40 -14.11 -11.69
C ASN A 195 -0.07 -13.45 -11.27
N THR A 196 0.89 -13.38 -12.20
CA THR A 196 1.81 -12.24 -12.53
C THR A 196 3.21 -12.74 -12.99
N ARG A 197 3.69 -12.26 -14.15
CA ARG A 197 5.06 -12.51 -14.67
C ARG A 197 5.54 -11.40 -15.64
N ARG A 198 6.79 -10.93 -15.40
CA ARG A 198 7.91 -10.50 -16.32
C ARG A 198 8.35 -9.02 -16.36
N THR A 199 9.69 -8.86 -16.46
CA THR A 199 10.53 -7.63 -16.43
C THR A 199 11.62 -7.69 -17.53
N PRO A 200 12.09 -6.56 -18.11
CA PRO A 200 13.49 -6.44 -18.57
C PRO A 200 14.19 -5.06 -18.34
N THR A 201 15.53 -5.05 -18.50
CA THR A 201 16.58 -4.06 -18.09
C THR A 201 16.88 -2.87 -19.04
N LEU A 202 17.42 -1.77 -18.46
CA LEU A 202 17.62 -0.40 -18.99
C LEU A 202 18.89 -0.08 -19.81
N LYS A 203 18.78 0.98 -20.65
CA LYS A 203 19.84 1.93 -21.07
C LYS A 203 19.28 3.36 -21.12
N THR A 204 20.02 4.36 -20.65
CA THR A 204 19.61 5.78 -20.57
C THR A 204 20.08 6.60 -21.79
N GLY A 205 19.29 7.60 -22.22
CA GLY A 205 19.59 8.51 -23.33
C GLY A 205 19.06 9.93 -23.09
N LYS A 206 19.71 10.94 -23.70
CA LYS A 206 19.38 12.39 -23.57
C LYS A 206 18.37 12.83 -24.65
N VAL A 207 17.28 13.49 -24.27
CA VAL A 207 16.23 14.05 -25.16
C VAL A 207 16.01 15.55 -24.90
N SER A 208 15.58 16.33 -25.91
CA SER A 208 15.55 17.81 -25.94
C SER A 208 14.33 18.47 -25.26
N SER A 209 14.52 19.70 -24.76
CA SER A 209 13.57 20.47 -23.93
C SER A 209 12.20 20.77 -24.54
N ILE A 210 12.10 21.05 -25.85
CA ILE A 210 10.82 21.36 -26.54
C ILE A 210 9.89 20.13 -26.58
N LYS A 211 10.47 18.93 -26.75
CA LYS A 211 9.71 17.68 -26.79
C LYS A 211 9.13 17.33 -25.42
N ASN A 212 9.82 17.74 -24.35
CA ASN A 212 9.37 17.53 -22.98
C ASN A 212 8.10 18.33 -22.66
N GLU A 213 8.07 19.62 -23.01
CA GLU A 213 6.91 20.47 -22.75
C GLU A 213 5.66 19.99 -23.50
N THR A 214 5.82 19.58 -24.76
CA THR A 214 4.71 19.05 -25.57
C THR A 214 4.11 17.78 -24.95
N THR A 215 4.97 16.90 -24.41
CA THR A 215 4.55 15.65 -23.75
C THR A 215 3.74 15.95 -22.49
N ILE A 216 4.25 16.83 -21.63
CA ILE A 216 3.62 17.19 -20.36
C ILE A 216 2.22 17.76 -20.58
N ARG A 217 2.10 18.72 -21.51
CA ARG A 217 0.80 19.32 -21.89
C ARG A 217 -0.15 18.24 -22.41
N SER A 218 0.33 17.40 -23.33
CA SER A 218 -0.48 16.30 -23.87
C SER A 218 -0.96 15.31 -22.80
N TYR A 219 -0.16 15.03 -21.77
CA TYR A 219 -0.58 14.16 -20.68
C TYR A 219 -1.70 14.81 -19.87
N ILE A 220 -1.48 16.03 -19.40
CA ILE A 220 -2.46 16.75 -18.57
C ILE A 220 -3.76 16.95 -19.33
N ASP A 221 -3.71 17.41 -20.58
CA ASP A 221 -4.91 17.68 -21.39
C ASP A 221 -5.74 16.42 -21.63
N LYS A 222 -5.11 15.28 -21.91
CA LYS A 222 -5.82 14.00 -22.10
C LYS A 222 -6.46 13.48 -20.82
N CYS A 223 -5.77 13.59 -19.68
CA CYS A 223 -6.34 13.20 -18.41
C CYS A 223 -7.52 14.10 -18.04
N LEU A 224 -7.39 15.42 -18.29
CA LEU A 224 -8.47 16.38 -18.09
C LEU A 224 -9.67 16.11 -19.01
N GLU A 225 -9.43 15.77 -20.28
CA GLU A 225 -10.50 15.38 -21.21
C GLU A 225 -11.26 14.14 -20.69
N LEU A 226 -10.54 13.13 -20.18
CA LEU A 226 -11.14 11.92 -19.60
C LEU A 226 -12.05 12.24 -18.40
N VAL A 227 -11.54 12.98 -17.41
CA VAL A 227 -12.34 13.30 -16.20
C VAL A 227 -13.49 14.24 -16.54
N GLN A 228 -13.35 15.12 -17.53
CA GLN A 228 -14.40 16.02 -17.99
C GLN A 228 -15.51 15.30 -18.75
N GLU A 229 -15.16 14.30 -19.57
CA GLU A 229 -16.10 13.42 -20.28
C GLU A 229 -17.00 12.64 -19.31
N HIS A 230 -16.44 12.27 -18.15
CA HIS A 230 -17.10 11.50 -17.10
C HIS A 230 -17.27 12.30 -15.81
N LYS A 231 -17.57 13.60 -15.97
CA LYS A 231 -17.63 14.56 -14.85
C LYS A 231 -18.58 14.15 -13.74
N GLU A 232 -19.65 13.43 -14.05
CA GLU A 232 -20.65 12.96 -13.09
C GLU A 232 -20.12 11.86 -12.14
N TYR A 233 -18.91 11.36 -12.36
CA TYR A 233 -18.26 10.35 -11.52
C TYR A 233 -16.84 10.75 -11.07
N LEU A 234 -16.08 11.48 -11.89
CA LEU A 234 -14.64 11.66 -11.69
C LEU A 234 -14.21 13.06 -11.21
N MET A 235 -15.09 14.05 -11.23
CA MET A 235 -14.74 15.43 -10.82
C MET A 235 -15.07 15.73 -9.36
N TYR A 236 -15.13 14.68 -8.53
CA TYR A 236 -15.29 14.75 -7.07
C TYR A 236 -14.23 13.89 -6.41
N VAL A 237 -13.66 14.39 -5.29
CA VAL A 237 -12.62 13.66 -4.55
C VAL A 237 -12.93 13.72 -3.06
N ALA A 238 -13.46 12.61 -2.52
CA ALA A 238 -13.97 12.53 -1.14
C ALA A 238 -12.92 12.82 -0.07
N SER A 239 -11.63 12.51 -0.33
CA SER A 239 -10.54 12.78 0.61
C SER A 239 -10.24 14.27 0.80
N TYR A 240 -10.79 15.15 -0.06
CA TYR A 240 -10.56 16.59 -0.03
C TYR A 240 -11.86 17.38 0.25
N GLU A 241 -12.87 16.80 0.91
CA GLU A 241 -14.00 17.57 1.46
C GLU A 241 -13.79 17.95 2.93
N PRO A 242 -14.12 19.20 3.35
CA PRO A 242 -14.78 20.30 2.62
C PRO A 242 -13.79 21.29 1.95
N THR A 243 -12.64 20.82 1.48
CA THR A 243 -11.45 21.63 1.16
C THR A 243 -11.25 22.02 -0.31
N ILE A 244 -12.26 21.88 -1.18
CA ILE A 244 -12.11 22.35 -2.56
C ILE A 244 -12.07 23.88 -2.60
N GLU A 245 -10.91 24.41 -2.99
CA GLU A 245 -10.65 25.85 -3.13
C GLU A 245 -11.73 26.55 -3.98
N PRO A 246 -12.32 27.66 -3.53
CA PRO A 246 -13.46 28.32 -4.18
C PRO A 246 -13.27 28.64 -5.66
N GLU A 247 -12.07 29.05 -6.07
CA GLU A 247 -11.70 29.38 -7.45
C GLU A 247 -11.75 28.16 -8.38
N MET A 248 -11.55 26.99 -7.79
CA MET A 248 -11.53 25.70 -8.47
C MET A 248 -12.86 24.95 -8.35
N GLN A 249 -13.90 25.55 -7.76
CA GLN A 249 -15.22 24.93 -7.72
C GLN A 249 -15.94 25.07 -9.08
N ASP A 250 -16.64 24.00 -9.45
CA ASP A 250 -17.51 23.94 -10.62
C ASP A 250 -18.95 23.59 -10.24
N PHE A 251 -19.86 23.74 -11.19
CA PHE A 251 -21.28 23.49 -11.01
C PHE A 251 -21.69 22.11 -11.55
N LEU A 252 -22.41 21.34 -10.73
CA LEU A 252 -23.07 20.12 -11.17
C LEU A 252 -24.39 20.44 -11.86
N ASP A 253 -24.48 20.21 -13.17
CA ASP A 253 -25.76 20.21 -13.86
C ASP A 253 -26.49 18.89 -13.59
N ASN A 254 -27.50 18.95 -12.71
CA ASN A 254 -28.30 17.79 -12.30
C ASN A 254 -28.93 17.02 -13.48
N ASN A 255 -29.13 17.66 -14.64
CA ASN A 255 -29.64 16.97 -15.82
C ASN A 255 -28.67 15.89 -16.36
N LEU A 256 -27.37 16.01 -16.05
CA LEU A 256 -26.36 15.02 -16.43
C LEU A 256 -26.47 13.71 -15.65
N LEU A 257 -27.12 13.76 -14.48
CA LEU A 257 -27.29 12.61 -13.59
C LEU A 257 -28.50 11.76 -14.00
N GLU A 258 -29.40 12.29 -14.83
CA GLU A 258 -30.64 11.61 -15.18
C GLU A 258 -30.35 10.34 -16.00
N GLY A 259 -30.86 9.20 -15.52
CA GLY A 259 -30.67 7.90 -16.16
C GLY A 259 -29.28 7.28 -15.98
N LYS A 260 -28.40 7.90 -15.18
CA LYS A 260 -27.07 7.36 -14.85
C LYS A 260 -27.15 6.35 -13.72
N SER A 261 -26.27 5.35 -13.77
CA SER A 261 -26.15 4.34 -12.73
C SER A 261 -25.50 4.95 -11.47
N PRO A 262 -25.96 4.65 -10.24
CA PRO A 262 -25.36 5.26 -9.05
C PRO A 262 -23.93 4.80 -8.76
N LYS A 263 -23.50 3.68 -9.35
CA LYS A 263 -22.14 3.13 -9.27
C LYS A 263 -21.73 2.63 -10.65
N ILE A 264 -20.47 2.83 -10.99
CA ILE A 264 -19.88 2.38 -12.25
C ILE A 264 -18.44 1.90 -12.00
N TYR A 265 -17.97 0.93 -12.80
CA TYR A 265 -16.57 0.53 -12.74
C TYR A 265 -15.73 1.45 -13.64
N VAL A 266 -14.59 1.90 -13.14
CA VAL A 266 -13.50 2.37 -13.98
C VAL A 266 -12.65 1.16 -14.34
N THR A 267 -12.47 0.93 -15.63
CA THR A 267 -11.81 -0.27 -16.16
C THR A 267 -10.68 0.11 -17.11
N GLN A 268 -9.57 -0.63 -17.04
CA GLN A 268 -8.47 -0.50 -17.97
C GLN A 268 -7.84 -1.87 -18.20
N PRO A 269 -7.59 -2.30 -19.46
CA PRO A 269 -7.01 -3.61 -19.72
C PRO A 269 -5.67 -3.81 -19.02
N GLY A 270 -5.54 -4.89 -18.25
CA GLY A 270 -4.32 -5.20 -17.50
C GLY A 270 -4.28 -4.68 -16.07
N HIS A 271 -5.30 -3.93 -15.64
CA HIS A 271 -5.38 -3.30 -14.33
C HIS A 271 -6.59 -3.81 -13.53
N THR A 272 -6.57 -3.55 -12.22
CA THR A 272 -7.68 -3.88 -11.31
C THR A 272 -8.77 -2.81 -11.42
N ASN A 273 -9.98 -3.23 -11.78
CA ASN A 273 -11.12 -2.31 -11.83
C ASN A 273 -11.45 -1.79 -10.42
N TYR A 274 -11.77 -0.51 -10.31
CA TYR A 274 -12.31 0.08 -9.10
C TYR A 274 -13.67 0.72 -9.38
N MET A 275 -14.47 0.93 -8.34
CA MET A 275 -15.79 1.53 -8.46
C MET A 275 -15.75 2.99 -8.08
N VAL A 276 -16.55 3.79 -8.79
CA VAL A 276 -16.84 5.17 -8.44
C VAL A 276 -18.35 5.34 -8.29
N ASP A 277 -18.73 6.19 -7.34
CA ASP A 277 -20.11 6.59 -7.09
C ASP A 277 -20.48 7.79 -7.96
N ILE A 278 -21.76 7.89 -8.31
CA ILE A 278 -22.28 9.10 -8.95
C ILE A 278 -22.22 10.27 -7.97
N ILE A 279 -21.80 11.43 -8.47
CA ILE A 279 -21.77 12.67 -7.69
C ILE A 279 -23.19 13.12 -7.37
N THR A 280 -23.39 13.66 -6.17
CA THR A 280 -24.64 14.18 -5.64
C THR A 280 -24.60 15.70 -5.47
N GLU A 281 -25.75 16.33 -5.22
CA GLU A 281 -25.84 17.78 -4.98
C GLU A 281 -25.05 18.27 -3.75
N LYS A 282 -24.63 17.35 -2.87
CA LYS A 282 -23.86 17.69 -1.66
C LYS A 282 -22.36 17.75 -1.92
N ASP A 283 -21.93 17.16 -3.03
CA ASP A 283 -20.54 16.95 -3.35
C ASP A 283 -20.02 18.18 -4.11
N HIS A 284 -18.90 18.73 -3.63
CA HIS A 284 -18.27 19.86 -4.31
C HIS A 284 -17.49 19.36 -5.53
N ILE A 285 -17.84 19.84 -6.72
CA ILE A 285 -17.14 19.48 -7.96
C ILE A 285 -15.97 20.44 -8.17
N TRP A 286 -14.82 19.91 -8.59
CA TRP A 286 -13.68 20.73 -8.96
C TRP A 286 -13.61 20.94 -10.48
N LYS A 287 -12.97 22.03 -10.92
CA LYS A 287 -12.53 22.27 -12.31
C LYS A 287 -11.04 22.57 -12.34
N ALA A 288 -10.40 22.22 -13.46
CA ALA A 288 -9.04 22.67 -13.71
C ALA A 288 -9.01 24.14 -14.08
N ILE A 289 -7.96 24.84 -13.65
CA ILE A 289 -7.69 26.24 -14.01
C ILE A 289 -6.25 26.38 -14.48
N ASP A 290 -5.96 27.48 -15.16
CA ASP A 290 -4.58 27.78 -15.56
C ASP A 290 -3.70 27.98 -14.31
N SER A 291 -2.46 27.49 -14.39
CA SER A 291 -1.50 27.59 -13.30
C SER A 291 -1.16 29.03 -12.97
N GLN A 292 -1.02 29.31 -11.67
CA GLN A 292 -0.48 30.57 -11.15
C GLN A 292 0.88 30.39 -10.48
N ILE A 293 1.45 29.18 -10.53
CA ILE A 293 2.74 28.85 -9.93
C ILE A 293 3.86 29.60 -10.64
N SER A 294 4.58 30.45 -9.90
CA SER A 294 5.74 31.20 -10.37
C SER A 294 7.06 30.44 -10.18
N ASP A 295 8.15 30.94 -10.76
CA ASP A 295 9.50 30.44 -10.44
C ASP A 295 9.82 30.67 -8.95
N GLU A 296 9.43 31.82 -8.41
CA GLU A 296 9.66 32.16 -7.00
C GLU A 296 8.93 31.22 -6.02
N ASP A 297 7.78 30.66 -6.41
CA ASP A 297 7.06 29.70 -5.57
C ASP A 297 7.73 28.32 -5.60
N ILE A 298 8.27 27.92 -6.75
CA ILE A 298 9.08 26.69 -6.85
C ILE A 298 10.38 26.84 -6.06
N ASP A 299 11.05 28.00 -6.13
CA ASP A 299 12.27 28.27 -5.37
C ASP A 299 12.03 28.17 -3.84
N LYS A 300 10.86 28.61 -3.37
CA LYS A 300 10.47 28.45 -1.95
C LYS A 300 10.31 26.97 -1.58
N LEU A 301 9.60 26.19 -2.39
CA LEU A 301 9.44 24.75 -2.19
C LEU A 301 10.79 24.03 -2.18
N GLU A 302 11.64 24.31 -3.17
CA GLU A 302 13.00 23.77 -3.28
C GLU A 302 13.86 24.15 -2.07
N GLY A 303 13.75 25.38 -1.59
CA GLY A 303 14.45 25.86 -0.41
C GLY A 303 13.94 25.22 0.90
N GLU A 304 12.63 24.98 1.03
CA GLU A 304 12.03 24.38 2.21
C GLU A 304 12.39 22.89 2.35
N LEU A 305 12.42 22.15 1.24
CA LEU A 305 12.80 20.74 1.20
C LEU A 305 14.30 20.52 0.96
N ASN A 306 15.04 21.59 0.66
CA ASN A 306 16.47 21.56 0.30
C ASN A 306 16.77 20.61 -0.88
N VAL A 307 16.03 20.78 -1.98
CA VAL A 307 16.11 19.96 -3.21
C VAL A 307 16.26 20.80 -4.47
N ILE A 308 16.63 20.16 -5.58
CA ILE A 308 16.61 20.74 -6.93
C ILE A 308 15.75 19.85 -7.83
N LEU A 309 14.59 20.34 -8.22
CA LEU A 309 13.64 19.68 -9.11
C LEU A 309 14.10 19.80 -10.57
N PRO A 310 13.89 18.75 -11.39
CA PRO A 310 14.21 18.81 -12.81
C PRO A 310 13.26 19.76 -13.55
N LEU A 311 13.75 20.41 -14.61
CA LEU A 311 12.96 21.35 -15.43
C LEU A 311 11.67 20.73 -15.98
N SER A 312 11.66 19.43 -16.30
CA SER A 312 10.45 18.72 -16.74
C SER A 312 9.35 18.73 -15.67
N TYR A 313 9.70 18.47 -14.40
CA TYR A 313 8.74 18.48 -13.31
C TYR A 313 8.29 19.89 -12.97
N LYS A 314 9.21 20.88 -12.98
CA LYS A 314 8.85 22.31 -12.86
C LYS A 314 7.84 22.73 -13.94
N SER A 315 8.03 22.29 -15.18
CA SER A 315 7.11 22.56 -16.29
C SER A 315 5.73 21.93 -16.08
N TYR A 316 5.67 20.74 -15.47
CA TYR A 316 4.42 20.07 -15.09
C TYR A 316 3.68 20.79 -13.96
N LEU A 317 4.39 21.26 -12.95
CA LEU A 317 3.80 22.08 -11.89
C LEU A 317 3.15 23.33 -12.51
N LYS A 318 3.86 24.04 -13.39
CA LYS A 318 3.43 25.30 -13.99
C LYS A 318 2.33 25.21 -15.05
N TYR A 319 1.81 24.03 -15.39
CA TYR A 319 0.85 23.95 -16.50
C TYR A 319 -0.59 24.28 -16.08
N LYS A 320 -1.16 23.50 -15.14
CA LYS A 320 -2.54 23.67 -14.64
C LYS A 320 -2.68 23.25 -13.19
N HIS A 321 -3.63 23.86 -12.50
CA HIS A 321 -4.13 23.40 -11.20
C HIS A 321 -5.29 22.42 -11.39
N PHE A 322 -5.30 21.36 -10.60
CA PHE A 322 -6.33 20.30 -10.59
C PHE A 322 -6.30 19.50 -9.28
N TYR A 323 -7.33 18.68 -9.04
CA TYR A 323 -7.34 17.72 -7.92
C TYR A 323 -6.88 16.34 -8.37
N GLU A 324 -7.76 15.53 -8.95
CA GLU A 324 -7.40 14.15 -9.31
C GLU A 324 -7.52 13.94 -10.82
N ILE A 325 -6.40 13.63 -11.47
CA ILE A 325 -6.36 13.27 -12.89
C ILE A 325 -5.53 12.01 -13.06
N PHE A 326 -5.92 11.17 -14.01
CA PHE A 326 -5.21 9.93 -14.31
C PHE A 326 -5.44 9.52 -15.77
N TRP A 327 -4.56 8.68 -16.28
CA TRP A 327 -4.73 7.96 -17.54
C TRP A 327 -4.40 6.48 -17.38
N ASP A 328 -3.49 6.16 -16.46
CA ASP A 328 -3.31 4.82 -15.91
C ASP A 328 -4.02 4.78 -14.55
N ILE A 329 -4.92 3.81 -14.36
CA ILE A 329 -5.77 3.73 -13.17
C ILE A 329 -5.02 3.34 -11.89
N ASP A 330 -3.77 2.92 -12.00
CA ASP A 330 -2.91 2.69 -10.84
C ASP A 330 -1.98 3.88 -10.57
N VAL A 331 -2.00 4.95 -11.38
CA VAL A 331 -1.04 6.07 -11.27
C VAL A 331 -1.78 7.38 -10.99
N PHE A 332 -1.60 7.91 -9.78
CA PHE A 332 -2.17 9.18 -9.36
C PHE A 332 -1.08 10.15 -8.94
N LEU A 333 -0.75 11.12 -9.81
CA LEU A 333 0.15 12.20 -9.42
C LEU A 333 -0.52 13.11 -8.40
N TYR A 334 0.28 13.69 -7.49
CA TYR A 334 -0.27 14.52 -6.43
C TYR A 334 -1.11 15.68 -6.98
N PRO A 335 -2.23 16.01 -6.31
CA PRO A 335 -3.08 17.10 -6.71
C PRO A 335 -2.33 18.43 -6.62
N LYS A 336 -2.77 19.41 -7.42
CA LYS A 336 -2.25 20.77 -7.38
C LYS A 336 -3.37 21.79 -7.18
N PRO A 337 -4.02 21.85 -6.01
CA PRO A 337 -4.94 22.93 -5.70
C PRO A 337 -4.23 24.28 -5.72
N ILE A 338 -4.93 25.34 -6.11
CA ILE A 338 -4.33 26.66 -6.34
C ILE A 338 -3.56 27.20 -5.12
N HIS A 339 -4.07 27.00 -3.89
CA HIS A 339 -3.48 27.57 -2.67
C HIS A 339 -2.72 26.58 -1.78
N SER A 340 -2.72 25.29 -2.12
CA SER A 340 -2.19 24.24 -1.24
C SER A 340 -1.37 23.15 -1.94
N TRP A 341 -1.06 23.31 -3.23
CA TRP A 341 -0.24 22.35 -3.99
C TRP A 341 1.15 22.13 -3.38
N ASP A 342 1.80 23.20 -2.91
CA ASP A 342 3.14 23.19 -2.32
C ASP A 342 3.13 22.48 -0.98
N LYS A 343 2.14 22.81 -0.13
CA LYS A 343 1.92 22.17 1.16
C LYS A 343 1.76 20.66 1.01
N ILE A 344 1.01 20.20 0.00
CA ILE A 344 0.83 18.76 -0.26
C ILE A 344 2.18 18.11 -0.61
N LEU A 345 2.98 18.73 -1.48
CA LEU A 345 4.30 18.20 -1.82
C LEU A 345 5.25 18.21 -0.62
N ILE A 346 5.21 19.26 0.22
CA ILE A 346 6.01 19.36 1.43
C ILE A 346 5.64 18.27 2.42
N GLU A 347 4.35 18.15 2.75
CA GLU A 347 3.85 17.16 3.72
C GLU A 347 4.21 15.74 3.27
N GLU A 348 3.92 15.37 2.01
CA GLU A 348 4.19 14.02 1.50
C GLU A 348 5.70 13.70 1.44
N ASN A 349 6.56 14.67 1.12
CA ASN A 349 8.02 14.45 1.10
C ASN A 349 8.66 14.47 2.50
N GLN A 350 8.16 15.30 3.42
CA GLN A 350 8.63 15.33 4.81
C GLN A 350 8.19 14.09 5.58
N GLU A 351 7.01 13.54 5.30
CA GLU A 351 6.52 12.30 5.90
C GLU A 351 7.43 11.10 5.59
N MET A 352 8.11 11.12 4.44
CA MET A 352 9.05 10.08 3.99
C MET A 352 10.49 10.60 3.91
N GLN A 353 10.85 11.53 4.81
CA GLN A 353 12.12 12.23 4.70
C GLN A 353 13.33 11.29 4.78
N GLU A 354 13.36 10.37 5.74
CA GLU A 354 14.50 9.46 5.92
C GLU A 354 14.57 8.40 4.80
N GLU A 355 13.41 7.98 4.28
CA GLU A 355 13.29 6.84 3.34
C GLU A 355 13.49 7.22 1.88
N ILE A 356 13.05 8.40 1.46
CA ILE A 356 13.17 8.85 0.07
C ILE A 356 13.90 10.18 -0.05
N LEU A 357 13.59 11.19 0.75
CA LEU A 357 14.07 12.55 0.53
C LEU A 357 15.57 12.69 0.81
N ASP A 358 16.02 12.19 1.96
CA ASP A 358 17.43 12.15 2.36
C ASP A 358 18.26 11.23 1.46
N GLU A 359 17.63 10.21 0.86
CA GLU A 359 18.22 9.34 -0.16
C GLU A 359 18.24 9.98 -1.57
N GLY A 360 17.79 11.24 -1.70
CA GLY A 360 17.80 12.02 -2.93
C GLY A 360 16.70 11.64 -3.91
N TYR A 361 15.54 11.25 -3.40
CA TYR A 361 14.31 11.02 -4.17
C TYR A 361 13.23 12.02 -3.75
N PHE A 362 12.27 12.30 -4.63
CA PHE A 362 11.21 13.26 -4.39
C PHE A 362 9.86 12.66 -4.79
N ALA A 363 8.95 12.50 -3.83
CA ALA A 363 7.61 11.97 -4.07
C ALA A 363 6.79 12.93 -4.92
N ILE A 364 6.13 12.37 -5.94
CA ILE A 364 5.32 13.11 -6.91
C ILE A 364 3.92 12.52 -7.13
N GLY A 365 3.62 11.38 -6.52
CA GLY A 365 2.35 10.70 -6.66
C GLY A 365 2.30 9.35 -5.99
N ARG A 366 1.17 8.68 -6.14
CA ARG A 366 0.89 7.36 -5.59
C ARG A 366 0.70 6.35 -6.70
N TYR A 367 1.11 5.12 -6.42
CA TYR A 367 0.89 3.97 -7.28
C TYR A 367 -0.02 2.97 -6.55
N SER A 368 -1.25 2.83 -7.04
CA SER A 368 -2.29 2.03 -6.39
C SER A 368 -2.44 2.40 -4.90
N ASP A 369 -2.76 1.45 -4.02
CA ASP A 369 -2.96 1.65 -2.58
C ASP A 369 -1.69 1.59 -1.72
N HIS A 370 -0.53 1.21 -2.29
CA HIS A 370 0.65 0.83 -1.50
C HIS A 370 2.00 1.40 -1.98
N GLY A 371 2.06 2.03 -3.16
CA GLY A 371 3.31 2.54 -3.73
C GLY A 371 3.37 4.06 -3.81
N VAL A 372 4.59 4.61 -3.82
CA VAL A 372 4.86 6.04 -4.03
C VAL A 372 5.71 6.21 -5.28
N ILE A 373 5.29 7.11 -6.15
CA ILE A 373 6.03 7.45 -7.36
C ILE A 373 7.00 8.56 -6.98
N VAL A 374 8.29 8.30 -7.17
CA VAL A 374 9.38 9.20 -6.80
C VAL A 374 10.25 9.57 -7.99
N LEU A 375 10.73 10.81 -8.03
CA LEU A 375 11.77 11.27 -8.93
C LEU A 375 13.13 11.12 -8.25
N LYS A 376 14.14 10.59 -8.93
CA LYS A 376 15.51 10.73 -8.45
C LYS A 376 15.97 12.16 -8.70
N LEU A 377 16.40 12.84 -7.65
CA LEU A 377 16.94 14.19 -7.72
C LEU A 377 18.39 14.18 -8.20
N THR A 378 18.80 15.30 -8.80
CA THR A 378 20.17 15.51 -9.25
C THR A 378 20.70 16.86 -8.72
N ASP A 379 21.97 17.12 -8.97
CA ASP A 379 22.66 18.36 -8.59
C ASP A 379 22.41 19.54 -9.56
N ASP A 380 21.62 19.33 -10.62
CA ASP A 380 21.42 20.30 -11.70
C ASP A 380 20.02 20.13 -12.30
N GLU A 381 19.21 21.18 -12.29
CA GLU A 381 17.84 21.16 -12.84
C GLU A 381 17.78 20.78 -14.33
N ASN A 382 18.87 20.93 -15.08
CA ASN A 382 18.99 20.54 -16.48
C ASN A 382 19.29 19.04 -16.67
N LYS A 383 19.53 18.30 -15.58
CA LYS A 383 19.71 16.85 -15.59
C LYS A 383 18.46 16.17 -15.06
N GLU A 384 17.88 15.32 -15.90
CA GLU A 384 16.77 14.45 -15.52
C GLU A 384 17.30 13.27 -14.70
N GLY A 385 16.63 12.97 -13.60
CA GLY A 385 16.73 11.68 -12.92
C GLY A 385 15.59 10.76 -13.33
N GLY A 386 15.76 9.47 -13.03
CA GLY A 386 14.72 8.47 -13.30
C GLY A 386 13.47 8.68 -12.46
N VAL A 387 12.36 8.14 -12.94
CA VAL A 387 11.14 7.94 -12.17
C VAL A 387 11.14 6.51 -11.64
N PHE A 388 10.84 6.37 -10.36
CA PHE A 388 10.83 5.09 -9.68
C PHE A 388 9.53 4.92 -8.91
N LEU A 389 9.16 3.68 -8.69
CA LEU A 389 8.17 3.27 -7.73
C LEU A 389 8.93 2.89 -6.45
N PHE A 390 8.75 3.66 -5.40
CA PHE A 390 9.10 3.27 -4.05
C PHE A 390 7.94 2.43 -3.50
N ASP A 391 8.20 1.16 -3.28
CA ASP A 391 7.24 0.26 -2.66
C ASP A 391 7.33 0.45 -1.14
N CYS A 392 6.27 1.02 -0.53
CA CYS A 392 6.27 1.32 0.90
C CYS A 392 6.28 0.06 1.78
N GLU A 393 5.98 -1.11 1.23
CA GLU A 393 5.97 -2.38 1.96
C GLU A 393 7.34 -3.04 2.01
N THR A 394 8.11 -2.92 0.92
CA THR A 394 9.42 -3.57 0.74
C THR A 394 10.61 -2.61 0.85
N GLN A 395 10.35 -1.29 0.80
CA GLN A 395 11.34 -0.23 0.62
C GLN A 395 12.20 -0.43 -0.64
N GLU A 396 11.74 -1.26 -1.58
CA GLU A 396 12.41 -1.43 -2.87
C GLU A 396 12.07 -0.26 -3.78
N VAL A 397 13.11 0.23 -4.47
CA VAL A 397 12.98 1.27 -5.49
C VAL A 397 13.00 0.58 -6.86
N LYS A 398 11.83 0.45 -7.48
CA LYS A 398 11.69 -0.13 -8.82
C LYS A 398 11.72 0.96 -9.88
N VAL A 399 12.56 0.82 -10.90
CA VAL A 399 12.60 1.79 -12.00
C VAL A 399 11.29 1.72 -12.80
N LEU A 400 10.66 2.88 -13.00
CA LEU A 400 9.53 3.03 -13.91
C LEU A 400 10.05 3.49 -15.26
N GLU A 401 10.64 4.68 -15.34
CA GLU A 401 11.18 5.24 -16.58
C GLU A 401 12.44 6.09 -16.35
N PRO A 402 13.28 6.31 -17.37
CA PRO A 402 14.54 7.05 -17.22
C PRO A 402 14.39 8.55 -16.99
N THR A 403 13.26 9.14 -17.40
CA THR A 403 12.95 10.56 -17.23
C THR A 403 11.47 10.76 -16.95
N PHE A 404 11.12 11.90 -16.34
CA PHE A 404 9.72 12.21 -16.05
C PHE A 404 8.85 12.31 -17.30
N THR A 405 9.37 12.82 -18.41
CA THR A 405 8.59 12.90 -19.66
C THR A 405 8.45 11.56 -20.36
N GLU A 406 9.43 10.66 -20.25
CA GLU A 406 9.27 9.27 -20.71
C GLU A 406 8.22 8.54 -19.87
N PHE A 407 8.18 8.76 -18.56
CA PHE A 407 7.13 8.26 -17.68
C PHE A 407 5.72 8.68 -18.13
N LEU A 408 5.51 9.99 -18.34
CA LEU A 408 4.21 10.49 -18.84
C LEU A 408 3.88 9.94 -20.24
N ASN A 409 4.86 9.86 -21.14
CA ASN A 409 4.65 9.28 -22.46
C ASN A 409 4.25 7.81 -22.36
N GLN A 410 4.92 7.02 -21.52
CA GLN A 410 4.62 5.60 -21.36
C GLN A 410 3.21 5.38 -20.82
N ILE A 411 2.78 6.17 -19.83
CA ILE A 411 1.41 6.16 -19.34
C ILE A 411 0.42 6.41 -20.50
N LEU A 412 0.69 7.39 -21.37
CA LEU A 412 -0.18 7.70 -22.50
C LEU A 412 -0.24 6.59 -23.58
N HIS A 413 0.68 5.62 -23.58
CA HIS A 413 0.59 4.45 -24.44
C HIS A 413 -0.41 3.41 -23.91
N ASN A 414 -0.77 3.47 -22.63
CA ASN A 414 -1.78 2.59 -22.06
C ASN A 414 -3.17 2.90 -22.67
N PRO A 415 -4.04 1.88 -22.81
CA PRO A 415 -5.38 2.08 -23.35
C PRO A 415 -6.16 3.09 -22.52
N LYS A 416 -6.95 3.96 -23.15
CA LYS A 416 -7.83 4.91 -22.43
C LYS A 416 -8.72 4.16 -21.42
N PRO A 417 -8.81 4.61 -20.15
CA PRO A 417 -9.76 4.05 -19.19
C PRO A 417 -11.21 4.19 -19.67
N VAL A 418 -12.05 3.21 -19.32
CA VAL A 418 -13.46 3.17 -19.72
C VAL A 418 -14.34 2.95 -18.49
N LEU A 419 -15.39 3.77 -18.38
CA LEU A 419 -16.42 3.60 -17.37
C LEU A 419 -17.48 2.60 -17.86
N GLN A 420 -17.66 1.50 -17.13
CA GLN A 420 -18.55 0.40 -17.49
C GLN A 420 -19.63 0.17 -16.44
N GLU A 421 -20.88 0.12 -16.89
CA GLU A 421 -22.00 -0.21 -16.01
C GLU A 421 -21.87 -1.60 -15.39
N LEU A 422 -22.37 -1.71 -14.16
CA LEU A 422 -22.56 -2.97 -13.46
C LEU A 422 -23.49 -3.89 -14.27
N LYS A 423 -23.15 -5.19 -14.31
CA LYS A 423 -24.04 -6.20 -14.91
C LYS A 423 -25.30 -6.34 -14.04
N SER A 424 -26.39 -6.79 -14.64
CA SER A 424 -27.69 -6.91 -13.94
C SER A 424 -27.64 -7.76 -12.66
N TRP A 425 -26.75 -8.74 -12.57
CA TRP A 425 -26.56 -9.53 -11.35
C TRP A 425 -25.76 -8.77 -10.29
N GLU A 426 -24.81 -7.92 -10.67
CA GLU A 426 -24.05 -7.06 -9.76
C GLU A 426 -24.94 -5.95 -9.18
N LYS A 427 -25.81 -5.35 -10.01
CA LYS A 427 -26.83 -4.38 -9.56
C LYS A 427 -27.70 -4.97 -8.43
N LYS A 428 -28.09 -6.25 -8.55
CA LYS A 428 -28.83 -6.98 -7.50
C LYS A 428 -28.00 -7.23 -6.24
N MET A 429 -26.71 -7.54 -6.36
CA MET A 429 -25.82 -7.75 -5.21
C MET A 429 -25.65 -6.47 -4.40
N TYR A 430 -25.54 -5.32 -5.07
CA TYR A 430 -25.44 -4.01 -4.43
C TYR A 430 -26.80 -3.42 -4.02
N LYS A 431 -27.90 -4.16 -4.16
CA LYS A 431 -29.27 -3.71 -3.84
C LYS A 431 -29.66 -2.42 -4.57
N MET A 432 -29.19 -2.26 -5.79
CA MET A 432 -29.46 -1.10 -6.64
C MET A 432 -30.75 -1.29 -7.47
N GLU A 433 -31.31 -2.51 -7.48
CA GLU A 433 -32.62 -2.90 -8.02
C GLU A 433 -33.28 -4.00 -7.17
#